data_AF-A0A2V8DVL1-F1
#
_entry.id   AF-A0A2V8DVL1-F1
#
_cell.length_a   1.000
_cell.length_b   1.000
_cell.length_c   1.000
_cell.angle_alpha   90.00
_cell.angle_beta   90.00
_cell.angle_gamma   90.00
#
_symmetry.space_group_name_H-M   'P 1'
#
loop_
_entity.id
_entity.type
_entity.pdbx_description
1 polymer ?
#
loop_
_entity_poly.entity_id
_entity_poly.type
_entity_poly.pdbx_seq_one_letter_code
_entity_poly.pdbx_strand_id
1 'polypeptide(L)'
;MALPKTTTHEERAPIAATPTAAPERPVQVLATSMTIHELTIDRPAIIAYLFNIPADKQEIALVHALEVGIMELAARRERFRH
;
A
#
# COMPACT_ATOMS: atom_id res chain seq x y z
N MET A 1 -19.95 -55.86 -12.22
CA MET A 1 -19.17 -55.32 -13.35
C MET A 1 -20.11 -54.50 -14.23
N ALA A 2 -20.15 -53.18 -14.04
CA ALA A 2 -20.73 -52.17 -14.94
C ALA A 2 -20.31 -50.78 -14.39
N LEU A 3 -19.60 -50.01 -15.21
CA LEU A 3 -18.86 -48.79 -14.86
C LEU A 3 -19.80 -47.60 -14.55
N PRO A 4 -19.38 -46.65 -13.67
CA PRO A 4 -20.05 -45.35 -13.57
C PRO A 4 -19.81 -44.54 -14.84
N LYS A 5 -20.89 -44.01 -15.43
CA LYS A 5 -20.82 -43.11 -16.58
C LYS A 5 -20.28 -41.76 -16.12
N THR A 6 -19.07 -41.44 -16.56
CA THR A 6 -18.46 -40.11 -16.55
C THR A 6 -19.21 -39.19 -17.51
N THR A 7 -19.70 -38.07 -17.04
CA THR A 7 -19.75 -36.83 -17.84
C THR A 7 -19.59 -35.67 -16.89
N THR A 8 -18.32 -35.34 -16.70
CA THR A 8 -17.83 -34.05 -16.22
C THR A 8 -18.33 -32.98 -17.19
N HIS A 9 -19.14 -32.03 -16.70
CA HIS A 9 -19.30 -30.77 -17.41
C HIS A 9 -18.00 -29.98 -17.22
N GLU A 10 -17.08 -30.12 -18.18
CA GLU A 10 -16.20 -29.02 -18.53
C GLU A 10 -17.08 -27.83 -18.93
N GLU A 11 -16.83 -26.67 -18.34
CA GLU A 11 -16.23 -25.56 -19.09
C GLU A 11 -16.44 -24.24 -18.32
N ARG A 12 -15.39 -23.88 -17.57
CA ARG A 12 -14.76 -22.56 -17.48
C ARG A 12 -13.88 -22.52 -16.24
N ALA A 13 -12.85 -23.37 -16.25
CA ALA A 13 -11.62 -22.92 -15.61
C ALA A 13 -11.18 -21.66 -16.36
N PRO A 14 -10.89 -20.53 -15.70
CA PRO A 14 -9.93 -19.63 -16.31
C PRO A 14 -8.67 -20.47 -16.50
N ILE A 15 -8.31 -20.73 -17.76
CA ILE A 15 -6.97 -21.14 -18.14
C ILE A 15 -6.00 -20.31 -17.30
N ALA A 16 -4.99 -20.98 -16.75
CA ALA A 16 -3.95 -20.33 -15.98
C ALA A 16 -3.37 -19.16 -16.81
N ALA A 17 -3.92 -17.97 -16.61
CA ALA A 17 -3.13 -16.79 -16.61
C ALA A 17 -2.25 -17.01 -15.39
N THR A 18 -1.03 -17.50 -15.63
CA THR A 18 0.11 -17.06 -14.83
C THR A 18 -0.21 -15.63 -14.44
N PRO A 19 -0.29 -15.28 -13.14
CA PRO A 19 -0.29 -13.88 -12.80
C PRO A 19 1.00 -13.38 -13.42
N THR A 20 0.91 -12.74 -14.59
CA THR A 20 1.90 -11.81 -15.07
C THR A 20 2.01 -10.89 -13.88
N ALA A 21 3.04 -11.12 -13.06
CA ALA A 21 3.19 -10.47 -11.79
C ALA A 21 3.03 -8.99 -12.11
N ALA A 22 1.90 -8.42 -11.70
CA ALA A 22 1.68 -7.00 -11.93
C ALA A 22 2.92 -6.35 -11.31
N PRO A 23 3.63 -5.48 -12.05
CA PRO A 23 4.87 -4.91 -11.54
C PRO A 23 4.57 -4.40 -10.13
N GLU A 24 5.27 -4.94 -9.15
CA GLU A 24 4.98 -4.72 -7.75
C GLU A 24 5.13 -3.23 -7.51
N ARG A 25 3.99 -2.53 -7.47
CA ARG A 25 4.01 -1.08 -7.32
C ARG A 25 4.53 -0.81 -5.91
N PRO A 26 5.58 0.00 -5.76
CA PRO A 26 6.18 0.27 -4.44
C PRO A 26 5.16 0.94 -3.49
N VAL A 27 4.13 1.56 -4.07
CA VAL A 27 2.98 2.12 -3.38
C VAL A 27 1.72 1.46 -3.90
N GLN A 28 0.92 0.90 -3.00
CA GLN A 28 -0.40 0.33 -3.27
C GLN A 28 -1.44 1.11 -2.48
N VAL A 29 -2.44 1.65 -3.17
CA VAL A 29 -3.55 2.37 -2.55
C VAL A 29 -4.81 1.52 -2.71
N LEU A 30 -5.40 1.13 -1.60
CA LEU A 30 -6.68 0.42 -1.49
C LEU A 30 -7.77 1.39 -1.02
N ALA A 31 -9.01 0.91 -0.93
CA ALA A 31 -10.16 1.74 -0.57
C ALA A 31 -10.02 2.45 0.78
N THR A 32 -9.35 1.83 1.76
CA THR A 32 -9.23 2.33 3.14
C THR A 32 -7.80 2.31 3.68
N SER A 33 -6.84 1.83 2.89
CA SER A 33 -5.45 1.69 3.33
C SER A 33 -4.49 1.98 2.19
N MET A 34 -3.29 2.39 2.57
CA MET A 34 -2.18 2.57 1.65
C MET A 34 -0.99 1.80 2.21
N THR A 35 -0.37 0.98 1.37
CA THR A 35 0.82 0.22 1.69
C THR A 35 2.00 0.77 0.89
N ILE A 36 3.07 1.12 1.59
CA ILE A 36 4.37 1.45 1.01
C ILE A 36 5.29 0.29 1.37
N HIS A 37 5.70 -0.50 0.38
CA HIS A 37 6.45 -1.74 0.64
C HIS A 37 7.86 -1.45 1.17
N GLU A 38 8.52 -0.46 0.58
CA GLU A 38 9.82 0.01 1.02
C GLU A 38 9.78 1.53 1.16
N LEU A 39 10.07 2.03 2.36
CA LEU A 39 10.17 3.46 2.64
C LEU A 39 11.57 3.79 3.14
N THR A 40 12.32 4.50 2.32
CA THR A 40 13.64 5.04 2.65
C THR A 40 13.58 6.56 2.66
N ILE A 41 14.15 7.18 3.69
CA ILE A 41 14.19 8.64 3.85
C ILE A 41 15.64 9.09 3.85
N ASP A 42 16.03 9.83 2.81
CA ASP A 42 17.42 10.32 2.64
C ASP A 42 17.60 11.79 3.03
N ARG A 43 16.59 12.41 3.67
CA ARG A 43 16.65 13.82 4.08
C ARG A 43 17.25 13.94 5.49
N PRO A 44 18.45 14.54 5.65
CA PRO A 44 19.16 14.55 6.94
C PRO A 44 18.37 15.16 8.10
N ALA A 45 17.59 16.22 7.85
CA ALA A 45 16.78 16.86 8.86
C ALA A 45 15.66 15.93 9.41
N ILE A 46 15.06 15.09 8.55
CA ILE A 46 14.02 14.15 8.97
C ILE A 46 14.66 12.98 9.73
N ILE A 47 15.79 12.47 9.24
CA ILE A 47 16.56 11.43 9.92
C ILE A 47 16.93 11.89 11.33
N ALA A 48 17.48 13.10 11.47
CA ALA A 48 17.86 13.66 12.77
C ALA A 48 16.66 13.82 13.71
N TYR A 49 15.50 14.25 13.19
CA TYR A 49 14.28 14.35 13.99
C TYR A 49 13.84 12.98 14.51
N LEU A 50 13.70 11.98 13.63
CA LEU A 50 13.26 10.63 14.00
C LEU A 50 14.28 9.93 14.91
N PHE A 51 15.57 10.17 14.72
CA PHE A 51 16.63 9.59 15.56
C PHE A 51 16.52 10.03 17.03
N ASN A 52 16.01 11.23 17.30
CA ASN A 52 15.80 11.73 18.65
C ASN A 52 14.52 11.17 19.32
N ILE A 53 13.70 10.42 18.59
CA ILE A 53 12.48 9.80 19.11
C ILE A 53 12.83 8.39 19.62
N PRO A 54 12.29 7.97 20.79
CA PRO A 54 12.41 6.59 21.24
C PRO A 54 12.03 5.59 20.14
N ALA A 55 12.82 4.53 19.97
CA ALA A 55 12.67 3.59 18.86
C ALA A 55 11.26 2.97 18.77
N ASP A 56 10.63 2.72 19.93
CA ASP A 56 9.25 2.22 20.06
C ASP A 56 8.17 3.21 19.58
N LYS A 57 8.54 4.47 19.35
CA LYS A 57 7.64 5.56 18.94
C LYS A 57 7.96 6.14 17.57
N GLN A 58 9.05 5.71 16.93
CA GLN A 58 9.48 6.25 15.64
C GLN A 58 8.44 5.99 14.54
N GLU A 59 7.86 4.79 14.51
CA GLU A 59 6.82 4.43 13.54
C GLU A 59 5.57 5.31 13.70
N ILE A 60 5.07 5.45 14.93
CA ILE A 60 3.90 6.29 15.23
C ILE A 60 4.19 7.75 14.89
N ALA A 61 5.38 8.24 15.20
CA ALA A 61 5.77 9.61 14.87
C ALA A 61 5.84 9.84 13.35
N LEU A 62 6.29 8.85 12.58
CA LEU A 62 6.32 8.92 11.12
C LEU A 62 4.90 8.95 10.53
N VAL A 63 3.99 8.11 11.02
CA VAL A 63 2.58 8.14 10.63
C VAL A 63 1.98 9.52 10.96
N HIS A 64 2.21 10.03 12.17
CA HIS A 64 1.69 11.33 12.57
C HIS A 64 2.22 12.47 11.69
N ALA A 65 3.51 12.45 11.33
CA ALA A 65 4.08 13.44 10.44
C ALA A 65 3.42 13.43 9.05
N LEU A 66 3.06 12.25 8.53
CA LEU A 66 2.32 12.13 7.27
C LEU A 66 0.90 12.68 7.38
N GLU A 67 0.19 12.37 8.47
CA GLU A 67 -1.16 12.88 8.72
C GLU A 67 -1.19 14.41 8.77
N VAL A 68 -0.30 15.01 9.57
CA VAL A 68 -0.20 16.47 9.70
C VAL A 68 0.18 17.10 8.36
N GLY A 69 1.17 16.55 7.66
CA GLY A 69 1.57 17.05 6.35
C GLY A 69 0.44 17.01 5.31
N ILE A 70 -0.37 15.95 5.29
CA ILE A 70 -1.54 15.85 4.41
C ILE A 70 -2.60 16.89 4.78
N MET A 71 -2.89 17.07 6.07
CA MET A 71 -3.84 18.08 6.55
C MET A 71 -3.41 19.49 6.15
N GLU A 72 -2.13 19.83 6.32
CA GLU A 72 -1.57 21.12 5.92
C GLU A 72 -1.67 21.35 4.41
N LEU A 73 -1.33 20.34 3.61
CA LEU A 73 -1.43 20.39 2.15
C LEU A 73 -2.89 20.56 1.70
N ALA A 74 -3.83 19.86 2.33
CA ALA A 74 -5.25 19.99 2.05
C ALA A 74 -5.77 21.40 2.40
N ALA A 75 -5.46 21.90 3.59
CA ALA A 75 -5.83 23.24 4.04
C ALA A 75 -5.20 24.34 3.18
N ARG A 76 -3.95 24.15 2.75
CA ARG A 76 -3.28 25.03 1.78
C ARG A 76 -4.04 25.05 0.47
N ARG A 77 -4.40 23.89 -0.09
CA ARG A 77 -5.14 23.80 -1.36
C ARG A 77 -6.49 24.50 -1.29
N GLU A 78 -7.23 24.37 -0.18
CA GLU A 78 -8.52 25.03 -0.02
C GLU A 78 -8.39 26.56 -0.07
N ARG A 79 -7.41 27.12 0.63
CA ARG A 79 -7.14 28.57 0.63
C ARG A 79 -6.81 29.14 -0.75
N PHE A 80 -6.23 28.35 -1.65
CA PHE A 80 -5.90 28.78 -3.01
C PHE A 80 -7.02 28.55 -4.05
N ARG A 81 -8.15 27.95 -3.65
CA ARG A 81 -9.34 27.79 -4.51
C ARG A 81 -10.37 28.92 -4.34
N HIS A 82 -10.19 29.78 -3.35
CA HIS A 82 -10.93 31.01 -3.12
C HIS A 82 -10.16 32.21 -3.69
#